data_AF-A0AAU5SNH0-F1
#
_entry.id   AF-A0AAU5SNH0-F1
#
_cell.length_a   1.000
_cell.length_b   1.000
_cell.length_c   1.000
_cell.angle_alpha   90.00
_cell.angle_beta   90.00
_cell.angle_gamma   90.00
#
_symmetry.space_group_name_H-M   'P 1'
#
loop_
_entity.id
_entity.type
_entity.pdbx_description
1 polymer ?
#
loop_
_entity_poly.entity_id
_entity_poly.type
_entity_poly.pdbx_seq_one_letter_code
_entity_poly.pdbx_strand_id
1 'polypeptide(L)'
;MLPVRGGDGRKLTVWGIRTTWSTVADGEFFCPGCGGDRNYRRRTGRRRFAVLGVPLLPRGSAGPVVECQACKERFGTDVLDHLTTTRFSAMLRDAVHTVTLAVLAAGGTTSRSALEAAVAAVRGAGFQDCTQEQLEAVVDALATDEGRLGLYDGPECCGAALSIELHEALEPLAPHLAGPGRASLLLQGARIALADGPYIPAEREVLATVGAALRMGADEVARLLSAVRAP
;
A
#
# COMPACT_ATOMS: atom_id res chain seq x y z
N MET A 1 10.21 -6.18 34.89
CA MET A 1 9.54 -6.05 36.20
C MET A 1 8.35 -5.11 36.06
N LEU A 2 7.15 -5.66 35.92
CA LEU A 2 5.88 -4.93 35.86
C LEU A 2 5.34 -4.74 37.28
N PRO A 3 4.81 -3.57 37.68
CA PRO A 3 4.12 -3.47 38.95
C PRO A 3 2.72 -4.09 38.82
N VAL A 4 2.59 -5.22 39.52
CA VAL A 4 1.44 -5.75 40.26
C VAL A 4 0.21 -4.82 40.30
N ARG A 5 -0.91 -5.31 39.76
CA ARG A 5 -2.26 -4.89 40.18
C ARG A 5 -2.44 -5.30 41.64
N GLY A 6 -2.42 -4.33 42.55
CA GLY A 6 -2.59 -4.54 43.98
C GLY A 6 -3.62 -3.60 44.58
N GLY A 7 -4.64 -4.19 45.20
CA GLY A 7 -5.28 -3.69 46.42
C GLY A 7 -6.13 -2.43 46.32
N ASP A 8 -7.45 -2.63 46.41
CA ASP A 8 -8.43 -1.60 46.73
C ASP A 8 -8.19 -1.09 48.16
N GLY A 9 -7.33 -0.08 48.28
CA GLY A 9 -7.09 0.68 49.49
C GLY A 9 -7.16 2.15 49.12
N ARG A 10 -8.36 2.74 49.20
CA ARG A 10 -8.58 4.18 48.99
C ARG A 10 -7.87 4.99 50.08
N LYS A 11 -6.55 5.17 49.95
CA LYS A 11 -5.88 6.33 50.56
C LYS A 11 -6.46 7.56 49.86
N LEU A 12 -7.21 8.37 50.60
CA LEU A 12 -7.65 9.69 50.17
C LEU A 12 -6.39 10.57 50.03
N THR A 13 -5.72 10.48 48.89
CA THR A 13 -4.59 11.36 48.59
C THR A 13 -5.17 12.75 48.39
N VAL A 14 -4.89 13.66 49.33
CA VAL A 14 -5.41 15.06 49.34
C VAL A 14 -5.06 15.78 48.05
N TRP A 15 -3.95 15.41 47.40
CA TRP A 15 -3.50 15.99 46.16
C TRP A 15 -2.80 14.96 45.25
N GLY A 16 -3.00 15.04 43.92
CA GLY A 16 -2.26 14.26 42.92
C GLY A 16 -2.44 14.78 41.49
N ILE A 17 -1.77 14.15 40.51
CA ILE A 17 -1.97 14.44 39.08
C ILE A 17 -2.95 13.42 38.50
N ARG A 18 -4.07 13.88 37.95
CA ARG A 18 -5.02 13.04 37.21
C ARG A 18 -4.95 13.35 35.72
N THR A 19 -5.03 12.31 34.89
CA THR A 19 -5.11 12.47 33.44
C THR A 19 -6.53 12.18 32.98
N THR A 20 -7.21 13.18 32.44
CA THR A 20 -8.52 13.01 31.79
C THR A 20 -8.29 12.70 30.32
N TRP A 21 -8.85 11.60 29.82
CA TRP A 21 -8.71 11.17 28.43
C TRP A 21 -9.97 11.53 27.63
N SER A 22 -9.78 12.13 26.45
CA SER A 22 -10.84 12.38 25.47
C SER A 22 -10.54 11.63 24.18
N THR A 23 -11.54 10.97 23.61
CA THR A 23 -11.43 10.36 22.27
C THR A 23 -11.53 11.46 21.22
N VAL A 24 -10.55 11.52 20.33
CA VAL A 24 -10.44 12.51 19.25
C VAL A 24 -10.84 11.90 17.91
N ALA A 25 -10.52 10.63 17.69
CA ALA A 25 -10.85 9.90 16.46
C ALA A 25 -10.92 8.40 16.75
N ASP A 26 -11.55 7.65 15.85
CA ASP A 26 -11.57 6.19 15.80
C ASP A 26 -11.44 5.73 14.34
N GLY A 27 -11.04 4.48 14.14
CA GLY A 27 -10.77 3.88 12.84
C GLY A 27 -10.17 2.49 12.98
N GLU A 28 -9.65 1.93 11.89
CA GLU A 28 -9.00 0.61 11.88
C GLU A 28 -7.47 0.72 11.86
N PHE A 29 -6.79 -0.18 12.57
CA PHE A 29 -5.32 -0.31 12.57
C PHE A 29 -4.90 -1.75 12.82
N PHE A 30 -3.67 -2.10 12.46
CA PHE A 30 -3.08 -3.38 12.83
C PHE A 30 -2.60 -3.32 14.30
N CYS A 31 -3.22 -4.11 15.18
CA CYS A 31 -2.89 -4.09 16.61
C CYS A 31 -1.75 -5.07 16.94
N PRO A 32 -0.58 -4.60 17.43
CA PRO A 32 0.55 -5.48 17.77
C PRO A 32 0.22 -6.50 18.86
N GLY A 33 -0.61 -6.12 19.85
CA GLY A 33 -1.03 -7.02 20.93
C GLY A 33 -2.05 -8.08 20.52
N CYS A 34 -2.80 -7.86 19.44
CA CYS A 34 -3.80 -8.83 18.94
C CYS A 34 -3.33 -9.59 17.69
N GLY A 35 -2.31 -9.09 16.99
CA GLY A 35 -1.82 -9.68 15.74
C GLY A 35 -2.79 -9.55 14.55
N GLY A 36 -3.59 -8.49 14.47
CA GLY A 36 -4.54 -8.30 13.38
C GLY A 36 -5.25 -6.96 13.37
N ASP A 37 -6.03 -6.71 12.31
CA ASP A 37 -6.78 -5.47 12.14
C ASP A 37 -7.89 -5.33 13.18
N ARG A 38 -7.90 -4.22 13.90
CA ARG A 38 -8.85 -3.92 14.98
C ARG A 38 -9.25 -2.45 14.92
N ASN A 39 -10.39 -2.15 15.52
CA ASN A 39 -10.80 -0.77 15.75
C ASN A 39 -9.95 -0.13 16.86
N TYR A 40 -9.49 1.09 16.66
CA TYR A 40 -8.83 1.90 17.69
C TYR A 40 -9.68 3.10 18.11
N ARG A 41 -9.25 3.74 19.21
CA ARG A 41 -9.67 5.08 19.63
C ARG A 41 -8.41 5.91 19.89
N ARG A 42 -8.20 6.97 19.10
CA ARG A 42 -7.15 7.95 19.36
C ARG A 42 -7.59 8.83 20.51
N ARG A 43 -6.88 8.77 21.63
CA ARG A 43 -7.16 9.53 22.84
C ARG A 43 -6.08 10.55 23.10
N THR A 44 -6.47 11.76 23.46
CA THR A 44 -5.54 12.76 23.99
C THR A 44 -5.81 12.91 25.48
N GLY A 45 -4.75 13.01 26.26
CA GLY A 45 -4.86 13.22 27.70
C GLY A 45 -4.61 14.68 28.06
N ARG A 46 -5.36 15.21 29.01
CA ARG A 46 -4.99 16.46 29.71
C ARG A 46 -4.62 16.10 31.14
N ARG A 47 -3.39 16.39 31.54
CA ARG A 47 -2.92 16.22 32.92
C ARG A 47 -3.40 17.42 33.72
N ARG A 48 -4.16 17.16 34.77
CA ARG A 48 -4.63 18.19 35.70
C ARG A 48 -4.18 17.85 37.11
N PHE A 49 -3.68 18.85 37.80
CA PHE A 49 -3.48 18.82 39.23
C PHE A 49 -4.84 18.74 39.91
N ALA A 50 -5.09 17.68 40.68
CA ALA A 50 -6.35 17.45 41.35
C ALA A 50 -6.16 17.48 42.87
N VAL A 51 -6.99 18.27 43.57
CA VAL A 51 -7.05 18.32 45.03
C VAL A 51 -8.39 17.75 45.45
N LEU A 52 -8.40 16.82 46.41
CA LEU A 52 -9.62 16.13 46.87
C LEU A 52 -10.48 15.56 45.72
N GLY A 53 -9.84 15.17 44.61
CA GLY A 53 -10.50 14.63 43.42
C GLY A 53 -10.99 15.68 42.40
N VAL A 54 -10.92 16.97 42.70
CA VAL A 54 -11.32 18.07 41.81
C VAL A 54 -10.11 18.54 40.99
N PRO A 55 -10.15 18.50 39.64
CA PRO A 55 -9.04 18.94 38.79
C PRO A 55 -8.99 20.47 38.67
N LEU A 56 -7.98 21.11 39.29
CA LEU A 56 -7.88 22.57 39.42
C LEU A 56 -6.94 23.22 38.40
N LEU A 57 -5.69 22.73 38.28
CA LEU A 57 -4.67 23.40 37.46
C LEU A 57 -4.23 22.51 36.28
N PRO A 58 -4.20 23.02 35.03
CA PRO A 58 -3.64 22.30 33.90
C PRO A 58 -2.12 22.14 34.08
N ARG A 59 -1.62 20.92 33.91
CA ARG A 59 -0.19 20.59 34.12
C ARG A 59 0.47 19.98 32.86
N GLY A 60 -0.14 20.20 31.70
CA GLY A 60 0.31 19.71 30.39
C GLY A 60 -0.66 18.70 29.76
N SER A 61 -0.40 18.32 28.51
CA SER A 61 -1.09 17.25 27.81
C SER A 61 -0.31 15.93 27.97
N ALA A 62 -1.03 14.81 28.00
CA ALA A 62 -0.46 13.53 27.60
C ALA A 62 -0.69 13.39 26.09
N GLY A 63 0.37 13.02 25.36
CA GLY A 63 0.35 12.91 23.90
C GLY A 63 -0.78 12.01 23.38
N PRO A 64 -1.11 12.13 22.08
CA PRO A 64 -2.09 11.26 21.47
C PRO A 64 -1.64 9.80 21.61
N VAL A 65 -2.52 8.96 22.16
CA VAL A 65 -2.32 7.51 22.27
C VAL A 65 -3.41 6.80 21.50
N VAL A 66 -3.07 5.67 20.92
CA VAL A 66 -4.01 4.81 20.19
C VAL A 66 -4.42 3.69 21.13
N GLU A 67 -5.69 3.65 21.54
CA GLU A 67 -6.24 2.58 22.38
C GLU A 67 -6.96 1.55 21.51
N CYS A 68 -6.52 0.29 21.54
CA CYS A 68 -7.22 -0.80 20.86
C CYS A 68 -8.58 -1.05 21.52
N GLN A 69 -9.66 -1.15 20.73
CA GLN A 69 -10.98 -1.44 21.28
C GLN A 69 -11.11 -2.89 21.78
N ALA A 70 -10.27 -3.81 21.32
CA ALA A 70 -10.27 -5.22 21.72
C ALA A 70 -9.42 -5.48 22.99
N CYS A 71 -8.09 -5.32 22.90
CA CYS A 71 -7.19 -5.61 24.03
C CYS A 71 -7.08 -4.46 25.05
N LYS A 72 -7.62 -3.28 24.75
CA LYS A 72 -7.53 -2.05 25.59
C LYS A 72 -6.11 -1.56 25.86
N GLU A 73 -5.11 -2.14 25.21
CA GLU A 73 -3.74 -1.65 25.24
C GLU A 73 -3.62 -0.30 24.52
N ARG A 74 -2.65 0.50 24.98
CA ARG A 74 -2.38 1.83 24.45
C ARG A 74 -1.02 1.83 23.79
N PHE A 75 -1.01 2.25 22.54
CA PHE A 75 0.18 2.39 21.72
C PHE A 75 0.43 3.88 21.42
N GLY A 76 1.64 4.22 20.98
CA GLY A 76 1.90 5.54 20.40
C GLY A 76 1.14 5.72 19.07
N THR A 77 1.23 6.88 18.44
CA THR A 77 0.57 7.08 17.13
C THR A 77 1.32 6.44 15.97
N ASP A 78 2.56 6.02 16.18
CA ASP A 78 3.44 5.28 15.25
C ASP A 78 2.86 3.95 14.77
N VAL A 79 1.98 3.31 15.57
CA VAL A 79 1.28 2.10 15.11
C VAL A 79 0.24 2.36 14.02
N LEU A 80 -0.17 3.61 13.80
CA LEU A 80 -1.05 3.98 12.68
C LEU A 80 -0.30 4.01 11.34
N ASP A 81 1.03 4.08 11.38
CA ASP A 81 1.86 4.04 10.16
C ASP A 81 2.00 2.61 9.62
N HIS A 82 1.56 1.61 10.39
CA HIS A 82 1.52 0.22 9.92
C HIS A 82 0.32 0.04 8.99
N LEU A 83 0.58 -0.41 7.77
CA LEU A 83 -0.45 -0.74 6.79
C LEU A 83 -1.41 -1.79 7.36
N THR A 84 -2.70 -1.49 7.35
CA THR A 84 -3.76 -2.48 7.60
C THR A 84 -3.79 -3.48 6.45
N THR A 85 -4.31 -4.68 6.69
CA THR A 85 -4.45 -5.71 5.64
C THR A 85 -5.29 -5.19 4.48
N THR A 86 -6.34 -4.43 4.79
CA THR A 86 -7.23 -3.80 3.80
C THR A 86 -6.47 -2.79 2.93
N ARG A 87 -5.66 -1.90 3.54
CA ARG A 87 -4.89 -0.91 2.80
C ARG A 87 -3.79 -1.56 1.97
N PHE A 88 -3.10 -2.54 2.52
CA PHE A 88 -2.10 -3.32 1.79
C PHE A 88 -2.70 -4.05 0.59
N SER A 89 -3.87 -4.68 0.76
CA SER A 89 -4.57 -5.37 -0.33
C SER A 89 -5.05 -4.41 -1.42
N ALA A 90 -5.48 -3.20 -1.04
CA ALA A 90 -5.86 -2.17 -1.99
C ALA A 90 -4.65 -1.66 -2.80
N MET A 91 -3.52 -1.40 -2.14
CA MET A 91 -2.29 -0.99 -2.81
C MET A 91 -1.78 -2.10 -3.74
N LEU A 92 -1.83 -3.37 -3.33
CA LEU A 92 -1.45 -4.50 -4.19
C LEU A 92 -2.33 -4.62 -5.44
N ARG A 93 -3.64 -4.42 -5.29
CA ARG A 93 -4.59 -4.38 -6.41
C ARG A 93 -4.21 -3.27 -7.38
N ASP A 94 -4.02 -2.07 -6.85
CA ASP A 94 -3.64 -0.90 -7.63
C ASP A 94 -2.34 -1.12 -8.40
N ALA A 95 -1.31 -1.63 -7.73
CA ALA A 95 -0.04 -2.00 -8.34
C ALA A 95 -0.18 -3.03 -9.48
N VAL A 96 -0.98 -4.09 -9.28
CA VAL A 96 -1.27 -5.06 -10.35
C VAL A 96 -1.93 -4.39 -11.55
N HIS A 97 -2.90 -3.52 -11.30
CA HIS A 97 -3.63 -2.82 -12.34
C HIS A 97 -2.70 -1.89 -13.14
N THR A 98 -1.88 -1.08 -12.46
CA THR A 98 -0.91 -0.17 -13.10
C THR A 98 0.16 -0.92 -13.89
N VAL A 99 0.69 -2.03 -13.36
CA VAL A 99 1.63 -2.90 -14.10
C VAL A 99 0.97 -3.48 -15.36
N THR A 100 -0.29 -3.89 -15.26
CA THR A 100 -1.05 -4.45 -16.38
C THR A 100 -1.24 -3.40 -17.48
N LEU A 101 -1.66 -2.19 -17.12
CA LEU A 101 -1.83 -1.08 -18.05
C LEU A 101 -0.52 -0.68 -18.71
N ALA A 102 0.58 -0.58 -17.95
CA ALA A 102 1.88 -0.22 -18.51
C ALA A 102 2.40 -1.25 -19.52
N VAL A 103 2.23 -2.55 -19.22
CA VAL A 103 2.62 -3.62 -20.13
C VAL A 103 1.75 -3.61 -21.39
N LEU A 104 0.43 -3.47 -21.25
CA LEU A 104 -0.48 -3.38 -22.40
C LEU A 104 -0.27 -2.11 -23.23
N ALA A 105 0.08 -0.98 -22.61
CA ALA A 105 0.39 0.25 -23.35
C ALA A 105 1.69 0.10 -24.16
N ALA A 106 2.67 -0.64 -23.64
CA ALA A 106 3.94 -0.90 -24.35
C ALA A 106 3.84 -1.98 -25.43
N GLY A 107 3.09 -3.06 -25.19
CA GLY A 107 2.88 -4.18 -26.13
C GLY A 107 1.73 -3.96 -27.11
N GLY A 108 0.78 -3.10 -26.77
CA GLY A 108 -0.46 -2.87 -27.48
C GLY A 108 -1.59 -3.83 -27.07
N THR A 109 -2.81 -3.48 -27.47
CA THR A 109 -4.04 -4.24 -27.17
C THR A 109 -4.52 -5.10 -28.35
N THR A 110 -3.79 -5.12 -29.45
CA THR A 110 -4.21 -5.81 -30.68
C THR A 110 -4.28 -7.33 -30.55
N SER A 111 -3.56 -7.90 -29.56
CA SER A 111 -3.57 -9.33 -29.30
C SER A 111 -4.60 -9.71 -28.25
N ARG A 112 -5.55 -10.56 -28.65
CA ARG A 112 -6.58 -11.12 -27.76
C ARG A 112 -5.96 -11.92 -26.61
N SER A 113 -4.87 -12.65 -26.84
CA SER A 113 -4.24 -13.46 -25.79
C SER A 113 -3.59 -12.60 -24.70
N ALA A 114 -2.97 -11.47 -25.06
CA ALA A 114 -2.46 -10.50 -24.08
C ALA A 114 -3.56 -9.89 -23.23
N LEU A 115 -4.68 -9.51 -23.85
CA LEU A 115 -5.85 -8.98 -23.14
C LEU A 115 -6.52 -10.03 -22.24
N GLU A 116 -6.66 -11.28 -22.68
CA GLU A 116 -7.16 -12.37 -21.84
C GLU A 116 -6.26 -12.60 -20.61
N ALA A 117 -4.94 -12.61 -20.80
CA ALA A 117 -3.97 -12.73 -19.71
C ALA A 117 -4.02 -11.54 -18.75
N ALA A 118 -4.17 -10.32 -19.28
CA ALA A 118 -4.31 -9.09 -18.50
C ALA A 118 -5.60 -9.08 -17.66
N VAL A 119 -6.74 -9.43 -18.24
CA VAL A 119 -8.01 -9.55 -17.50
C VAL A 119 -7.90 -10.61 -16.41
N ALA A 120 -7.32 -11.77 -16.70
CA ALA A 120 -7.11 -12.81 -15.70
C ALA A 120 -6.22 -12.34 -14.54
N ALA A 121 -5.17 -11.59 -14.84
CA ALA A 121 -4.25 -11.01 -13.86
C ALA A 121 -4.95 -9.98 -12.94
N VAL A 122 -5.74 -9.07 -13.52
CA VAL A 122 -6.47 -8.01 -12.80
C VAL A 122 -7.61 -8.58 -11.95
N ARG A 123 -8.36 -9.56 -12.48
CA ARG A 123 -9.39 -10.30 -11.72
C ARG A 123 -8.77 -11.10 -10.58
N GLY A 124 -7.64 -11.76 -10.82
CA GLY A 124 -6.90 -12.50 -9.79
C GLY A 124 -6.44 -11.62 -8.63
N ALA A 125 -6.17 -10.34 -8.87
CA ALA A 125 -5.81 -9.39 -7.81
C ALA A 125 -7.01 -8.85 -7.02
N GLY A 126 -8.22 -8.88 -7.59
CA GLY A 126 -9.45 -8.52 -6.86
C GLY A 126 -10.42 -7.61 -7.61
N PHE A 127 -10.12 -7.20 -8.85
CA PHE A 127 -11.07 -6.44 -9.69
C PHE A 127 -11.95 -7.40 -10.50
N GLN A 128 -12.99 -7.95 -9.86
CA GLN A 128 -13.82 -9.01 -10.45
C GLN A 128 -14.60 -8.56 -11.69
N ASP A 129 -14.99 -7.29 -11.76
CA ASP A 129 -15.82 -6.73 -12.83
C ASP A 129 -15.03 -6.24 -14.05
N CYS A 130 -13.70 -6.43 -14.06
CA CYS A 130 -12.84 -5.98 -15.15
C CYS A 130 -13.14 -6.79 -16.43
N THR A 131 -13.43 -6.12 -17.55
CA THR A 131 -13.63 -6.72 -18.88
C THR A 131 -12.51 -6.36 -19.85
N GLN A 132 -12.44 -7.07 -20.98
CA GLN A 132 -11.46 -6.79 -22.03
C GLN A 132 -11.68 -5.40 -22.63
N GLU A 133 -12.94 -5.06 -22.92
CA GLU A 133 -13.33 -3.78 -23.53
C GLU A 133 -12.99 -2.60 -22.61
N GLN A 134 -13.09 -2.78 -21.29
CA GLN A 134 -12.69 -1.76 -20.32
C GLN A 134 -11.19 -1.51 -20.34
N LEU A 135 -10.37 -2.58 -20.37
CA LEU A 135 -8.91 -2.45 -20.43
C LEU A 135 -8.47 -1.83 -21.77
N GLU A 136 -9.04 -2.29 -22.88
CA GLU A 136 -8.80 -1.71 -24.20
C GLU A 136 -9.11 -0.22 -24.22
N ALA A 137 -10.30 0.19 -23.74
CA ALA A 137 -10.70 1.59 -23.69
C ALA A 137 -9.77 2.46 -22.83
N VAL A 138 -9.26 1.93 -21.71
CA VAL A 138 -8.32 2.66 -20.85
C VAL A 138 -6.96 2.80 -21.56
N VAL A 139 -6.45 1.75 -22.20
CA VAL A 139 -5.18 1.82 -22.93
C VAL A 139 -5.28 2.75 -24.15
N ASP A 140 -6.37 2.69 -24.90
CA ASP A 140 -6.63 3.60 -26.02
C ASP A 140 -6.75 5.06 -25.54
N ALA A 141 -7.37 5.28 -24.38
CA ALA A 141 -7.42 6.61 -23.76
C ALA A 141 -6.01 7.09 -23.35
N LEU A 142 -5.17 6.22 -22.81
CA LEU A 142 -3.77 6.55 -22.47
C LEU A 142 -2.97 6.91 -23.73
N ALA A 143 -3.07 6.11 -24.78
CA ALA A 143 -2.40 6.37 -26.06
C ALA A 143 -2.86 7.69 -26.72
N THR A 144 -4.09 8.13 -26.49
CA THR A 144 -4.62 9.39 -27.02
C THR A 144 -4.32 10.60 -26.14
N ASP A 145 -4.27 10.44 -24.82
CA ASP A 145 -3.95 11.53 -23.87
C ASP A 145 -2.43 11.82 -23.80
N GLU A 146 -1.59 10.83 -24.13
CA GLU A 146 -0.16 11.01 -24.42
C GLU A 146 0.09 12.07 -25.51
N GLY A 147 -0.86 12.26 -26.44
CA GLY A 147 -0.81 13.30 -27.47
C GLY A 147 -1.16 14.71 -26.97
N ARG A 148 -1.77 14.88 -25.79
CA ARG A 148 -2.21 16.20 -25.26
C ARG A 148 -1.19 16.89 -24.36
N LEU A 149 -0.18 16.21 -23.85
CA LEU A 149 0.89 16.78 -23.00
C LEU A 149 2.07 17.38 -23.80
N GLY A 150 1.82 17.82 -25.04
CA GLY A 150 2.79 18.30 -26.04
C GLY A 150 3.62 19.52 -25.66
N LEU A 151 4.51 19.39 -24.68
CA LEU A 151 5.61 20.33 -24.41
C LEU A 151 6.99 19.81 -24.83
N TYR A 152 7.11 18.56 -25.29
CA TYR A 152 8.34 18.02 -25.88
C TYR A 152 8.02 16.96 -26.95
N ASP A 153 8.15 17.33 -28.23
CA ASP A 153 7.97 16.42 -29.38
C ASP A 153 9.17 15.46 -29.49
N GLY A 154 9.00 14.23 -29.01
CA GLY A 154 9.94 13.13 -29.19
C GLY A 154 9.22 11.77 -29.08
N PRO A 155 9.51 10.79 -29.94
CA PRO A 155 8.85 9.47 -29.97
C PRO A 155 9.14 8.58 -28.73
N GLU A 156 9.81 9.10 -27.70
CA GLU A 156 10.24 8.38 -26.49
C GLU A 156 9.44 8.79 -25.23
N CYS A 157 8.45 9.69 -25.35
CA CYS A 157 7.74 10.24 -24.19
C CYS A 157 6.49 9.45 -23.74
N CYS A 158 5.96 8.54 -24.55
CA CYS A 158 4.81 7.68 -24.20
C CYS A 158 5.06 6.90 -22.89
N GLY A 159 6.31 6.47 -22.64
CA GLY A 159 6.67 5.73 -21.44
C GLY A 159 6.78 6.57 -20.16
N ALA A 160 6.95 7.89 -20.24
CA ALA A 160 7.36 8.69 -19.08
C ALA A 160 6.22 8.89 -18.05
N ALA A 161 4.99 9.17 -18.51
CA ALA A 161 3.84 9.35 -17.61
C ALA A 161 3.49 8.05 -16.87
N LEU A 162 3.44 6.94 -17.61
CA LEU A 162 3.20 5.61 -17.05
C LEU A 162 4.35 5.13 -16.14
N SER A 163 5.59 5.53 -16.42
CA SER A 163 6.73 5.22 -15.54
C SER A 163 6.64 5.94 -14.19
N ILE A 164 6.12 7.18 -14.17
CA ILE A 164 5.88 7.92 -12.92
C ILE A 164 4.79 7.25 -12.10
N GLU A 165 3.64 6.94 -12.72
CA GLU A 165 2.53 6.24 -12.06
C GLU A 165 2.93 4.86 -11.53
N LEU A 166 3.73 4.11 -12.31
CA LEU A 166 4.32 2.84 -11.86
C LEU A 166 5.15 3.02 -10.61
N HIS A 167 6.03 4.04 -10.59
CA HIS A 167 6.89 4.29 -9.45
C HIS A 167 6.08 4.69 -8.21
N GLU A 168 5.06 5.54 -8.38
CA GLU A 168 4.16 5.96 -7.31
C GLU A 168 3.36 4.79 -6.72
N ALA A 169 2.87 3.87 -7.55
CA ALA A 169 2.14 2.69 -7.10
C ALA A 169 3.04 1.64 -6.42
N LEU A 170 4.27 1.44 -6.92
CA LEU A 170 5.14 0.33 -6.52
C LEU A 170 6.13 0.67 -5.40
N GLU A 171 6.68 1.88 -5.36
CA GLU A 171 7.68 2.27 -4.36
C GLU A 171 7.18 2.14 -2.91
N PRO A 172 5.94 2.54 -2.58
CA PRO A 172 5.40 2.38 -1.22
C PRO A 172 5.21 0.91 -0.83
N LEU A 173 5.05 0.00 -1.78
CA LEU A 173 4.87 -1.44 -1.54
C LEU A 173 6.18 -2.19 -1.34
N ALA A 174 7.24 -1.75 -2.02
CA ALA A 174 8.55 -2.41 -2.01
C ALA A 174 9.08 -2.76 -0.60
N PRO A 175 9.03 -1.90 0.44
CA PRO A 175 9.52 -2.26 1.77
C PRO A 175 8.65 -3.29 2.51
N HIS A 176 7.39 -3.46 2.09
CA HIS A 176 6.43 -4.37 2.73
C HIS A 176 6.34 -5.73 2.02
N LEU A 177 6.94 -5.88 0.85
CA LEU A 177 6.95 -7.13 0.08
C LEU A 177 8.21 -7.94 0.34
N ALA A 178 8.01 -9.21 0.71
CA ALA A 178 9.10 -10.19 0.70
C ALA A 178 9.63 -10.40 -0.73
N GLY A 179 10.89 -10.85 -0.87
CA GLY A 179 11.52 -11.12 -2.17
C GLY A 179 10.63 -11.89 -3.16
N PRO A 180 10.01 -13.02 -2.77
CA PRO A 180 9.09 -13.76 -3.65
C PRO A 180 7.85 -12.95 -4.07
N GLY A 181 7.34 -12.07 -3.21
CA GLY A 181 6.20 -11.21 -3.54
C GLY A 181 6.55 -10.18 -4.61
N ARG A 182 7.74 -9.58 -4.52
CA ARG A 182 8.27 -8.65 -5.54
C ARG A 182 8.46 -9.36 -6.89
N ALA A 183 9.06 -10.55 -6.86
CA ALA A 183 9.21 -11.37 -8.06
C ALA A 183 7.84 -11.75 -8.66
N SER A 184 6.85 -12.12 -7.85
CA SER A 184 5.52 -12.48 -8.34
C SER A 184 4.86 -11.34 -9.12
N LEU A 185 5.00 -10.09 -8.66
CA LEU A 185 4.41 -8.93 -9.33
C LEU A 185 5.06 -8.66 -10.69
N LEU A 186 6.39 -8.73 -10.75
CA LEU A 186 7.14 -8.64 -12.01
C LEU A 186 6.75 -9.76 -12.98
N LEU A 187 6.71 -11.01 -12.48
CA LEU A 187 6.38 -12.19 -13.27
C LEU A 187 4.94 -12.14 -13.82
N GLN A 188 4.04 -11.46 -13.13
CA GLN A 188 2.67 -11.27 -13.61
C GLN A 188 2.64 -10.39 -14.87
N GLY A 189 3.30 -9.23 -14.85
CA GLY A 189 3.47 -8.40 -16.06
C GLY A 189 4.20 -9.15 -17.17
N ALA A 190 5.25 -9.90 -16.82
CA ALA A 190 6.03 -10.70 -17.76
C ALA A 190 5.23 -11.83 -18.44
N ARG A 191 4.19 -12.36 -17.79
CA ARG A 191 3.28 -13.34 -18.41
C ARG A 191 2.30 -12.70 -19.38
N ILE A 192 1.84 -11.47 -19.09
CA ILE A 192 0.97 -10.72 -19.99
C ILE A 192 1.73 -10.42 -21.30
N ALA A 193 2.94 -9.90 -21.20
CA ALA A 193 3.84 -9.61 -22.32
C ALA A 193 4.37 -10.86 -23.08
N LEU A 194 4.13 -12.07 -22.59
CA LEU A 194 4.45 -13.30 -23.32
C LEU A 194 3.25 -13.92 -24.01
N ALA A 195 2.05 -13.47 -23.66
CA ALA A 195 0.83 -14.11 -24.13
C ALA A 195 0.61 -13.88 -25.63
N ASP A 196 1.15 -12.80 -26.19
CA ASP A 196 1.10 -12.44 -27.61
C ASP A 196 2.39 -12.77 -28.38
N GLY A 197 3.48 -13.11 -27.69
CA GLY A 197 4.71 -13.56 -28.35
C GLY A 197 5.99 -13.30 -27.55
N PRO A 198 7.15 -13.24 -28.22
CA PRO A 198 8.41 -12.92 -27.56
C PRO A 198 8.48 -11.42 -27.20
N TYR A 199 8.98 -11.12 -25.99
CA TYR A 199 9.16 -9.75 -25.50
C TYR A 199 9.76 -8.78 -26.53
N ILE A 200 9.05 -7.69 -26.79
CA ILE A 200 9.55 -6.56 -27.59
C ILE A 200 10.37 -5.59 -26.73
N PRO A 201 11.17 -4.68 -27.33
CA PRO A 201 12.00 -3.74 -26.57
C PRO A 201 11.21 -2.85 -25.59
N ALA A 202 10.03 -2.36 -26.00
CA ALA A 202 9.20 -1.49 -25.16
C ALA A 202 8.71 -2.19 -23.89
N GLU A 203 8.25 -3.44 -24.00
CA GLU A 203 7.81 -4.23 -22.83
C GLU A 203 8.96 -4.52 -21.87
N ARG A 204 10.17 -4.75 -22.40
CA ARG A 204 11.35 -4.99 -21.57
C ARG A 204 11.74 -3.77 -20.77
N GLU A 205 11.60 -2.58 -21.35
CA GLU A 205 11.83 -1.32 -20.67
C GLU A 205 10.83 -1.13 -19.53
N VAL A 206 9.53 -1.34 -19.78
CA VAL A 206 8.49 -1.29 -18.74
C VAL A 206 8.77 -2.30 -17.62
N LEU A 207 9.10 -3.56 -17.96
CA LEU A 207 9.41 -4.58 -16.96
C LEU A 207 10.70 -4.26 -16.17
N ALA A 208 11.66 -3.58 -16.78
CA ALA A 208 12.84 -3.07 -16.09
C ALA A 208 12.47 -1.94 -15.11
N THR A 209 11.60 -1.01 -15.50
CA THR A 209 11.06 0.05 -14.63
C THR A 209 10.30 -0.54 -13.45
N VAL A 210 9.44 -1.54 -13.68
CA VAL A 210 8.75 -2.29 -12.62
C VAL A 210 9.74 -2.92 -11.65
N GLY A 211 10.78 -3.58 -12.16
CA GLY A 211 11.83 -4.18 -11.35
C GLY A 211 12.59 -3.15 -10.50
N ALA A 212 12.92 -2.00 -11.09
CA ALA A 212 13.58 -0.90 -10.40
C ALA A 212 12.72 -0.32 -9.27
N ALA A 213 11.42 -0.07 -9.52
CA ALA A 213 10.48 0.42 -8.51
C ALA A 213 10.29 -0.58 -7.36
N LEU A 214 10.36 -1.88 -7.65
CA LEU A 214 10.36 -2.96 -6.66
C LEU A 214 11.72 -3.18 -5.97
N ARG A 215 12.73 -2.35 -6.24
CA ARG A 215 14.09 -2.48 -5.68
C ARG A 215 14.73 -3.85 -5.98
N MET A 216 14.56 -4.33 -7.20
CA MET A 216 15.19 -5.54 -7.73
C MET A 216 16.42 -5.15 -8.56
N GLY A 217 17.47 -5.98 -8.52
CA GLY A 217 18.66 -5.73 -9.36
C GLY A 217 18.39 -6.04 -10.84
N ALA A 218 19.04 -5.34 -11.76
CA ALA A 218 18.86 -5.59 -13.20
C ALA A 218 19.15 -7.05 -13.61
N ASP A 219 20.18 -7.67 -13.01
CA ASP A 219 20.50 -9.08 -13.24
C ASP A 219 19.41 -10.03 -12.71
N GLU A 220 18.77 -9.67 -11.60
CA GLU A 220 17.66 -10.45 -11.03
C GLU A 220 16.44 -10.40 -11.95
N VAL A 221 16.08 -9.21 -12.43
CA VAL A 221 15.01 -9.00 -13.40
C VAL A 221 15.29 -9.80 -14.67
N ALA A 222 16.49 -9.69 -15.25
CA ALA A 222 16.86 -10.43 -16.46
C ALA A 222 16.76 -11.95 -16.28
N ARG A 223 17.23 -12.49 -15.14
CA ARG A 223 17.08 -13.91 -14.81
C ARG A 223 15.61 -14.33 -14.73
N LEU A 224 14.77 -13.56 -14.04
CA LEU A 224 13.35 -13.87 -13.91
C LEU A 224 12.64 -13.85 -15.26
N LEU A 225 12.87 -12.83 -16.10
CA LEU A 225 12.29 -12.76 -17.44
C LEU A 225 12.76 -13.91 -18.34
N SER A 226 14.00 -14.37 -18.19
CA SER A 226 14.49 -15.54 -18.92
C SER A 226 13.84 -16.85 -18.45
N ALA A 227 13.48 -16.95 -17.17
CA ALA A 227 12.90 -18.17 -16.59
C ALA A 227 11.43 -18.40 -17.02
N VAL A 228 10.66 -17.34 -17.28
CA VAL A 228 9.25 -17.46 -17.74
C VAL A 228 9.16 -18.00 -19.17
N ARG A 229 10.24 -17.92 -19.95
CA ARG A 229 10.30 -18.38 -21.35
C ARG A 229 10.23 -19.90 -21.53
N ALA A 230 10.30 -20.69 -20.46
CA ALA A 230 10.29 -22.14 -20.53
C ALA A 230 8.90 -22.71 -20.16
N PRO A 231 8.15 -23.34 -21.09
CA PRO A 231 7.19 -24.37 -20.73
C PRO A 231 7.90 -25.63 -20.21
#